data_AF-A0A7W6EFX0-F1
#
_entry.id   AF-A0A7W6EFX0-F1
#
_cell.length_a   1.000
_cell.length_b   1.000
_cell.length_c   1.000
_cell.angle_alpha   90.00
_cell.angle_beta   90.00
_cell.angle_gamma   90.00
#
_symmetry.space_group_name_H-M   'P 1'
#
loop_
_entity.id
_entity.type
_entity.pdbx_description
1 polymer ?
#
loop_
_entity_poly.entity_id
_entity_poly.type
_entity_poly.pdbx_seq_one_letter_code
_entity_poly.pdbx_strand_id
1 'polypeptide(L)'
;MTDGGDTTGGPAGRESVGQVSVIIAGRPFRMACEAGDEARIEALAARVDARIAELAGFFGSMDDLRLTVMAAFSIADDLAASERRVAVLQAELAAEKAQAKEQEARIANVVIAAAERIEALTAELTPTVQA
;
A
#
# COMPACT_ATOMS: atom_id res chain seq x y z
N MET A 1 50.47 -19.10 11.71
CA MET A 1 49.26 -19.34 12.51
C MET A 1 49.11 -18.16 13.44
N THR A 2 48.60 -17.03 12.91
CA THR A 2 47.18 -16.60 12.97
C THR A 2 46.80 -16.17 14.38
N ASP A 3 46.30 -14.98 14.68
CA ASP A 3 46.14 -13.72 13.94
C ASP A 3 45.88 -12.70 15.05
N GLY A 4 46.60 -11.59 15.04
CA GLY A 4 46.42 -10.49 15.99
C GLY A 4 45.30 -9.60 15.48
N GLY A 5 44.07 -9.97 15.83
CA GLY A 5 42.86 -9.23 15.47
C GLY A 5 42.68 -7.97 16.31
N ASP A 6 43.01 -6.85 15.69
CA ASP A 6 42.67 -5.48 16.04
C ASP A 6 41.15 -5.26 16.24
N THR A 7 40.87 -4.24 17.03
CA THR A 7 39.63 -3.61 17.44
C THR A 7 38.47 -3.62 16.43
N THR A 8 37.26 -3.98 16.90
CA THR A 8 36.02 -3.46 16.29
C THR A 8 34.89 -3.39 17.32
N GLY A 9 34.42 -2.16 17.58
CA GLY A 9 33.02 -1.88 17.93
C GLY A 9 32.64 -1.84 19.41
N GLY A 10 32.90 -0.72 20.08
CA GLY A 10 32.04 -0.29 21.20
C GLY A 10 30.59 -0.10 20.74
N PRO A 11 29.58 -0.19 21.63
CA PRO A 11 28.18 -0.19 21.22
C PRO A 11 27.77 1.18 20.68
N ALA A 12 27.89 1.34 19.36
CA ALA A 12 27.28 2.43 18.63
C ALA A 12 25.74 2.30 18.74
N GLY A 13 25.11 3.36 19.23
CA GLY A 13 23.69 3.63 19.02
C GLY A 13 22.73 2.66 19.71
N ARG A 14 22.50 2.83 21.02
CA ARG A 14 21.15 2.59 21.52
C ARG A 14 20.28 3.72 20.97
N GLU A 15 19.73 3.54 19.76
CA GLU A 15 18.59 4.34 19.32
C GLU A 15 17.58 4.32 20.47
N SER A 16 17.15 5.50 20.91
CA SER A 16 16.30 5.61 22.09
C SER A 16 14.97 4.92 21.79
N VAL A 17 14.82 3.68 22.24
CA VAL A 17 13.52 3.02 22.31
C VAL A 17 12.69 3.85 23.29
N GLY A 18 11.81 4.68 22.75
CA GLY A 18 10.82 5.41 23.51
C GLY A 18 9.77 4.45 24.06
N GLN A 19 8.96 4.95 24.99
CA GLN A 19 7.79 4.21 25.46
C GLN A 19 6.58 5.12 25.44
N VAL A 20 5.48 4.60 24.90
CA VAL A 20 4.18 5.26 24.93
C VAL A 20 3.25 4.45 25.80
N SER A 21 2.49 5.13 26.66
CA SER A 21 1.44 4.51 27.46
C SER A 21 0.09 4.78 26.80
N VAL A 22 -0.64 3.71 26.47
CA VAL A 22 -1.98 3.78 25.89
C VAL A 22 -2.97 3.05 26.80
N ILE A 23 -4.25 3.39 26.70
CA ILE A 23 -5.33 2.70 27.40
C ILE A 23 -6.19 2.01 26.36
N ILE A 24 -6.42 0.70 26.53
CA ILE A 24 -7.26 -0.11 25.65
C ILE A 24 -8.18 -0.95 26.54
N ALA A 25 -9.49 -0.89 26.29
CA ALA A 25 -10.52 -1.53 27.10
C ALA A 25 -10.37 -1.18 28.60
N GLY A 26 -10.07 0.09 28.89
CA GLY A 26 -9.85 0.59 30.27
C GLY A 26 -8.57 0.10 30.95
N ARG A 27 -7.70 -0.63 30.25
CA ARG A 27 -6.44 -1.17 30.81
C ARG A 27 -5.22 -0.44 30.24
N PRO A 28 -4.25 -0.04 31.08
CA PRO A 28 -3.04 0.62 30.61
C PRO A 28 -2.06 -0.38 30.02
N PHE A 29 -1.47 -0.04 28.87
CA PHE A 29 -0.41 -0.78 28.21
C PHE A 29 0.76 0.14 27.91
N ARG A 30 2.00 -0.35 28.09
CA ARG A 30 3.21 0.34 27.65
C ARG A 30 3.72 -0.32 26.39
N MET A 31 3.83 0.47 25.32
CA MET A 31 4.33 0.04 24.03
C MET A 31 5.72 0.61 23.80
N ALA A 32 6.64 -0.22 23.33
CA ALA A 32 7.91 0.26 22.82
C ALA A 32 7.66 0.99 21.50
N CYS A 33 8.26 2.16 21.33
CA CYS A 33 8.15 2.96 20.12
C CYS A 33 9.52 3.39 19.63
N GLU A 34 9.63 3.54 18.32
CA GLU A 34 10.74 4.26 17.70
C GLU A 34 10.48 5.77 17.78
N ALA A 35 11.53 6.58 17.65
CA ALA A 35 11.40 8.03 17.72
C ALA A 35 10.46 8.55 16.62
N GLY A 36 9.40 9.26 17.00
CA GLY A 36 8.41 9.83 16.09
C GLY A 36 7.21 8.92 15.78
N ASP A 37 7.18 7.70 16.33
CA ASP A 37 6.10 6.74 16.11
C ASP A 37 4.95 6.85 17.13
N GLU A 38 5.07 7.75 18.10
CA GLU A 38 4.18 7.83 19.25
C GLU A 38 2.73 8.09 18.83
N ALA A 39 2.52 9.05 17.94
CA ALA A 39 1.20 9.39 17.42
C ALA A 39 0.55 8.23 16.64
N ARG A 40 1.34 7.42 15.93
CA ARG A 40 0.83 6.24 15.22
C ARG A 40 0.35 5.20 16.21
N ILE A 41 1.11 4.93 17.27
CA ILE A 41 0.73 3.96 18.30
C ILE A 41 -0.52 4.41 19.04
N GLU A 42 -0.63 5.69 19.39
CA GLU A 42 -1.85 6.25 20.00
C GLU A 42 -3.07 6.08 19.09
N ALA A 43 -2.93 6.38 17.79
CA ALA A 43 -4.01 6.21 16.82
C ALA A 43 -4.42 4.73 16.64
N LEU A 44 -3.45 3.81 16.64
CA LEU A 44 -3.71 2.37 16.59
C LEU A 44 -4.44 1.88 17.84
N ALA A 45 -4.01 2.33 19.03
CA ALA A 45 -4.66 1.98 20.29
C ALA A 45 -6.11 2.49 20.32
N ALA A 46 -6.36 3.74 19.92
CA ALA A 46 -7.69 4.32 19.81
C ALA A 46 -8.59 3.53 18.85
N ARG A 47 -8.04 3.05 17.72
CA ARG A 47 -8.78 2.21 16.77
C ARG A 47 -9.15 0.84 17.36
N VAL A 48 -8.23 0.21 18.09
CA VAL A 48 -8.50 -1.06 18.77
C VAL A 48 -9.56 -0.87 19.87
N ASP A 49 -9.43 0.18 20.67
CA ASP A 49 -10.38 0.51 21.74
C ASP A 49 -11.79 0.77 21.20
N ALA A 50 -11.91 1.56 20.13
CA ALA A 50 -13.18 1.79 19.45
C ALA A 50 -13.82 0.49 18.94
N ARG A 51 -13.04 -0.44 18.38
CA ARG A 51 -13.55 -1.74 17.95
C ARG A 51 -14.05 -2.56 19.13
N ILE A 52 -13.32 -2.58 20.24
CA ILE A 52 -13.73 -3.31 21.44
C ILE A 52 -15.05 -2.73 21.98
N ALA A 53 -15.16 -1.40 22.04
CA ALA A 53 -16.38 -0.71 22.48
C ALA A 53 -17.59 -0.99 21.57
N GLU A 54 -17.39 -1.01 20.25
CA GLU A 54 -18.41 -1.40 19.27
C GLU A 54 -18.92 -2.82 19.54
N LEU A 55 -18.01 -3.79 19.68
CA LEU A 55 -18.38 -5.18 19.96
C LEU A 55 -19.02 -5.34 21.35
N ALA A 56 -18.61 -4.56 22.34
CA ALA A 56 -19.23 -4.56 23.67
C ALA A 56 -20.72 -4.20 23.57
N GLY A 57 -21.05 -3.22 22.73
CA GLY A 57 -22.42 -2.80 22.46
C GLY A 57 -23.29 -3.92 21.87
N PHE A 58 -22.71 -4.82 21.07
CA PHE A 58 -23.42 -5.94 20.47
C PHE A 58 -23.54 -7.16 21.39
N PHE A 59 -22.47 -7.50 22.12
CA PHE A 59 -22.39 -8.75 22.88
C PHE A 59 -22.70 -8.60 24.38
N GLY A 60 -22.85 -7.37 24.88
CA GLY A 60 -23.16 -7.10 26.29
C GLY A 60 -22.02 -7.48 27.23
N SER A 61 -22.36 -7.98 28.43
CA SER A 61 -21.44 -8.29 29.53
C SER A 61 -20.62 -9.58 29.29
N MET A 62 -19.88 -9.65 28.19
CA MET A 62 -18.88 -10.70 27.97
C MET A 62 -17.59 -10.42 28.75
N ASP A 63 -16.83 -11.48 29.01
CA ASP A 63 -15.49 -11.34 29.59
C ASP A 63 -14.58 -10.50 28.68
N ASP A 64 -13.86 -9.53 29.27
CA ASP A 64 -12.98 -8.58 28.57
C ASP A 64 -11.98 -9.26 27.62
N LEU A 65 -11.44 -10.42 28.03
CA LEU A 65 -10.49 -11.18 27.21
C LEU A 65 -11.16 -11.69 25.92
N ARG A 66 -12.37 -12.25 26.03
CA ARG A 66 -13.10 -12.79 24.88
C ARG A 66 -13.48 -11.68 23.93
N LEU A 67 -13.92 -10.54 24.46
CA LEU A 67 -14.23 -9.35 23.69
C LEU A 67 -13.02 -8.81 22.92
N THR A 68 -11.86 -8.74 23.59
CA THR A 68 -10.59 -8.32 22.97
C THR A 68 -10.16 -9.28 21.85
N VAL A 69 -10.30 -10.60 22.04
CA VAL A 69 -9.99 -11.60 21.01
C VAL A 69 -10.93 -11.46 19.80
N MET A 70 -12.23 -11.23 20.02
CA MET A 70 -13.18 -10.98 18.93
C MET A 70 -12.84 -9.70 18.17
N ALA A 71 -12.46 -8.63 18.87
CA ALA A 71 -12.00 -7.39 18.24
C ALA A 71 -10.76 -7.63 17.36
N ALA A 72 -9.80 -8.40 17.85
CA ALA A 72 -8.60 -8.76 17.09
C ALA A 72 -8.95 -9.56 15.81
N PHE A 73 -9.83 -10.55 15.90
CA PHE A 73 -10.29 -11.31 14.74
C PHE A 73 -11.07 -10.46 13.73
N SER A 74 -11.94 -9.58 14.21
CA SER A 74 -12.68 -8.65 13.35
C SER A 74 -11.74 -7.69 12.61
N ILE A 75 -10.74 -7.14 13.29
CA ILE A 75 -9.73 -6.27 12.65
C ILE A 75 -8.90 -7.05 11.61
N ALA A 76 -8.53 -8.31 11.92
CA ALA A 76 -7.80 -9.16 10.99
C ALA A 76 -8.62 -9.52 9.75
N ASP A 77 -9.91 -9.81 9.90
CA ASP A 77 -10.80 -10.08 8.76
C ASP A 77 -10.99 -8.85 7.88
N ASP A 78 -11.18 -7.68 8.47
CA ASP A 78 -11.26 -6.40 7.75
C ASP A 78 -9.98 -6.11 6.96
N LEU A 79 -8.81 -6.36 7.56
CA LEU A 79 -7.53 -6.22 6.89
C LEU A 79 -7.44 -7.19 5.70
N ALA A 80 -7.74 -8.47 5.89
CA ALA A 80 -7.72 -9.46 4.84
C ALA A 80 -8.71 -9.13 3.71
N ALA A 81 -9.89 -8.60 4.04
CA ALA A 81 -10.86 -8.13 3.06
C ALA A 81 -10.32 -6.93 2.26
N SER A 82 -9.65 -5.98 2.93
CA SER A 82 -9.03 -4.84 2.27
C SER A 82 -7.88 -5.28 1.35
N GLU A 83 -7.03 -6.20 1.79
CA GLU A 83 -5.93 -6.74 0.99
C GLU A 83 -6.46 -7.44 -0.27
N ARG A 84 -7.52 -8.24 -0.17
CA ARG A 84 -8.19 -8.85 -1.33
C ARG A 84 -8.69 -7.80 -2.32
N ARG A 85 -9.33 -6.72 -1.84
CA ARG A 85 -9.80 -5.63 -2.71
C ARG A 85 -8.63 -4.92 -3.40
N VAL A 86 -7.55 -4.63 -2.67
CA VAL A 86 -6.35 -4.02 -3.25
C VAL A 86 -5.76 -4.91 -4.34
N ALA A 87 -5.67 -6.23 -4.12
CA ALA A 87 -5.17 -7.16 -5.13
C ALA A 87 -6.02 -7.15 -6.41
N VAL A 88 -7.35 -7.12 -6.29
CA VAL A 88 -8.28 -7.00 -7.43
C VAL A 88 -8.04 -5.68 -8.18
N LEU A 89 -8.02 -4.55 -7.47
CA LEU A 89 -7.80 -3.24 -8.08
C LEU A 89 -6.43 -3.14 -8.77
N GLN A 90 -5.39 -3.76 -8.21
CA GLN A 90 -4.08 -3.83 -8.84
C GLN A 90 -4.11 -4.63 -10.14
N ALA A 91 -4.84 -5.76 -10.17
CA ALA A 91 -4.99 -6.56 -11.38
C ALA A 91 -5.79 -5.82 -12.47
N GLU A 92 -6.88 -5.15 -12.11
CA GLU A 92 -7.66 -4.32 -13.01
C GLU A 92 -6.82 -3.17 -13.59
N LEU A 93 -6.07 -2.46 -12.74
CA LEU A 93 -5.18 -1.38 -13.18
C LEU A 93 -4.09 -1.90 -14.13
N ALA A 94 -3.55 -3.10 -13.89
CA ALA A 94 -2.57 -3.72 -14.77
C ALA A 94 -3.18 -4.08 -16.13
N ALA A 95 -4.39 -4.63 -16.15
CA ALA A 95 -5.11 -4.97 -17.37
C ALA A 95 -5.44 -3.72 -18.19
N GLU A 96 -5.96 -2.66 -17.54
CA GLU A 96 -6.28 -1.39 -18.20
C GLU A 96 -5.04 -0.75 -18.81
N LYS A 97 -3.90 -0.74 -18.09
CA LYS A 97 -2.63 -0.24 -18.62
C LYS A 97 -2.15 -1.04 -19.83
N ALA A 98 -2.33 -2.36 -19.82
CA ALA A 98 -1.97 -3.20 -20.96
C ALA A 98 -2.85 -2.90 -22.19
N GLN A 99 -4.16 -2.77 -21.99
CA GLN A 99 -5.11 -2.40 -23.04
C GLN A 99 -4.81 -1.00 -23.61
N ALA A 100 -4.57 -0.02 -22.75
CA ALA A 100 -4.23 1.34 -23.16
C ALA A 100 -2.95 1.36 -24.01
N LYS A 101 -1.92 0.61 -23.61
CA LYS A 101 -0.67 0.49 -24.38
C LYS A 101 -0.89 -0.17 -25.73
N GLU A 102 -1.73 -1.21 -25.80
CA GLU A 102 -2.05 -1.86 -27.07
C GLU A 102 -2.85 -0.93 -28.00
N GLN A 103 -3.79 -0.17 -27.44
CA GLN A 103 -4.56 0.82 -28.18
C GLN A 103 -3.68 1.97 -28.67
N GLU A 104 -2.76 2.47 -27.86
CA GLU A 104 -1.78 3.47 -28.24
C GLU A 104 -0.92 2.98 -29.42
N ALA A 105 -0.41 1.74 -29.36
CA ALA A 105 0.34 1.15 -30.46
C ALA A 105 -0.50 1.00 -31.75
N ARG A 106 -1.77 0.60 -31.63
CA ARG A 106 -2.71 0.55 -32.77
C ARG A 106 -2.90 1.93 -33.39
N ILE A 107 -3.14 2.95 -32.57
CA ILE A 107 -3.34 4.33 -33.04
C ILE A 107 -2.07 4.83 -33.73
N ALA A 108 -0.90 4.62 -33.14
CA ALA A 108 0.37 5.00 -33.75
C ALA A 108 0.56 4.37 -35.14
N ASN A 109 0.28 3.07 -35.27
CA ASN A 109 0.37 2.37 -36.57
C ASN A 109 -0.59 2.93 -37.61
N VAL A 110 -1.84 3.24 -37.22
CA VAL A 110 -2.83 3.83 -38.13
C VAL A 110 -2.39 5.22 -38.58
N VAL A 111 -1.85 6.03 -37.67
CA VAL A 111 -1.34 7.38 -37.99
C VAL A 111 -0.16 7.29 -38.97
N ILE A 112 0.77 6.36 -38.75
CA ILE A 112 1.91 6.14 -39.66
C ILE A 112 1.40 5.73 -41.06
N ALA A 113 0.53 4.73 -41.14
CA ALA A 113 -0.01 4.25 -42.42
C ALA A 113 -0.81 5.34 -43.17
N ALA A 114 -1.54 6.19 -42.44
CA ALA A 114 -2.24 7.33 -43.03
C ALA A 114 -1.27 8.37 -43.60
N ALA A 115 -0.18 8.69 -42.89
CA ALA A 115 0.86 9.59 -43.37
C ALA A 115 1.52 9.05 -44.65
N GLU A 116 1.93 7.76 -44.66
CA GLU A 116 2.50 7.11 -45.84
C GLU A 116 1.56 7.16 -47.05
N ARG A 117 0.25 6.96 -46.83
CA ARG A 117 -0.76 7.04 -47.89
C ARG A 117 -0.90 8.45 -48.46
N ILE A 118 -0.86 9.47 -47.60
CA ILE A 118 -0.90 10.88 -48.00
C ILE A 118 0.34 11.24 -48.83
N GLU A 119 1.53 10.81 -48.39
CA GLU A 119 2.77 11.02 -49.12
C GLU A 119 2.74 10.38 -50.52
N ALA A 120 2.25 9.13 -50.61
CA ALA A 120 2.09 8.44 -51.89
C ALA A 120 1.12 9.17 -52.84
N LEU A 121 -0.06 9.57 -52.35
CA LEU A 121 -1.04 10.32 -53.15
C LEU A 121 -0.48 11.68 -53.61
N THR A 122 0.28 12.36 -52.76
CA THR A 122 0.91 13.64 -53.11
C THR A 122 1.95 13.44 -54.22
N ALA A 123 2.77 12.38 -54.14
CA ALA A 123 3.74 12.05 -55.18
C ALA A 123 3.08 11.72 -56.54
N GLU A 124 1.91 11.05 -56.53
CA GLU A 124 1.14 10.75 -57.75
C GLU A 124 0.53 12.00 -58.41
N LEU A 125 0.09 12.99 -57.62
CA LEU A 125 -0.57 14.20 -58.10
C LEU A 125 0.39 15.33 -58.51
N THR A 126 1.62 15.34 -58.01
CA THR A 126 2.65 16.34 -58.35
C THR A 126 3.01 16.39 -59.85
N PRO A 127 3.16 15.28 -60.59
CA PRO A 127 3.45 15.32 -62.03
C PRO A 127 2.28 15.84 -62.87
N THR A 128 1.04 15.84 -62.36
CA THR A 128 -0.14 16.31 -63.10
C THR A 128 -0.37 17.83 -63.02
N VAL A 129 0.34 18.54 -62.14
CA VAL A 129 0.22 20.01 -61.97
C VAL A 129 1.25 20.80 -62.79
N GLN A 130 2.29 20.15 -63.33
CA GLN A 130 3.35 20.79 -64.13
C GLN A 130 3.14 20.73 -65.67
N ALA A 131 1.96 20.32 -66.14
CA ALA A 131 1.57 20.29 -67.55
C ALA A 131 0.42 21.27 -67.82
#